data_AF-A0A380PV89-F1
#
_entry.id   AF-A0A380PV89-F1
#
_cell.length_a   1.000
_cell.length_b   1.000
_cell.length_c   1.000
_cell.angle_alpha   90.00
_cell.angle_beta   90.00
_cell.angle_gamma   90.00
#
_symmetry.space_group_name_H-M   'P 1'
#
loop_
_entity.id
_entity.type
_entity.pdbx_description
1 polymer ?
#
loop_
_entity_poly.entity_id
_entity_poly.type
_entity_poly.pdbx_seq_one_letter_code
_entity_poly.pdbx_strand_id
1 'polypeptide(L)' 'MASLLQLRDAIALSGNADANQLSHQLAMPLPLVEAMLERLMAMGKIERIEQDNNGCLTGSCKSCPEGQNHCRTVIYQLK' A
#
# COMPACT_ATOMS: atom_id res chain seq x y z
N MET A 1 -0.52 -20.55 -5.20
CA MET A 1 0.44 -20.23 -4.12
C MET A 1 0.98 -18.84 -4.41
N ALA A 2 0.65 -17.86 -3.58
CA ALA A 2 1.13 -16.50 -3.76
C ALA A 2 2.62 -16.42 -3.40
N SER A 3 3.44 -15.86 -4.28
CA SER A 3 4.89 -15.74 -4.10
C SER A 3 5.30 -14.28 -3.91
N LEU A 4 6.48 -14.05 -3.33
CA LEU A 4 7.09 -12.71 -3.22
C LEU A 4 7.24 -12.03 -4.60
N LEU A 5 7.41 -12.83 -5.66
CA LEU A 5 7.46 -12.33 -7.03
C LEU A 5 6.12 -11.75 -7.44
N GLN A 6 5.01 -12.46 -7.22
CA GLN A 6 3.67 -11.93 -7.56
C GLN A 6 3.32 -10.64 -6.81
N LEU A 7 3.77 -10.51 -5.57
CA LEU A 7 3.59 -9.27 -4.82
C LEU A 7 4.41 -8.12 -5.41
N ARG A 8 5.67 -8.39 -5.80
CA ARG A 8 6.52 -7.42 -6.49
C ARG A 8 5.94 -7.03 -7.86
N ASP A 9 5.48 -8.00 -8.64
CA ASP A 9 4.87 -7.77 -9.95
C ASP A 9 3.57 -6.95 -9.82
N ALA A 10 2.75 -7.18 -8.80
CA ALA A 10 1.58 -6.36 -8.53
C ALA A 10 1.96 -4.89 -8.27
N ILE A 11 3.00 -4.65 -7.45
CA ILE A 11 3.53 -3.29 -7.23
C ILE A 11 4.09 -2.70 -8.54
N ALA A 12 4.78 -3.49 -9.35
CA ALA A 12 5.32 -3.06 -10.64
C ALA A 12 4.22 -2.60 -11.61
N LEU A 13 3.12 -3.35 -11.67
CA LEU A 13 1.97 -3.07 -12.55
C LEU A 13 1.18 -1.85 -12.08
N SER A 14 1.01 -1.68 -10.78
CA SER A 14 0.32 -0.52 -10.21
C SER A 14 1.22 0.73 -10.12
N GLY A 15 2.54 0.56 -10.25
CA GLY A 15 3.56 1.59 -10.00
C GLY A 15 3.74 1.87 -8.51
N ASN A 16 2.64 2.06 -7.79
CA ASN A 16 2.59 2.21 -6.35
C ASN A 16 1.30 1.55 -5.81
N ALA A 17 1.37 0.93 -4.64
CA ALA A 17 0.22 0.22 -4.06
C ALA A 17 0.26 0.20 -2.53
N ASP A 18 -0.90 0.23 -1.88
CA ASP A 18 -1.02 0.01 -0.44
C ASP A 18 -1.17 -1.48 -0.09
N ALA A 19 -0.87 -1.84 1.17
CA ALA A 19 -0.93 -3.22 1.63
C ALA A 19 -2.34 -3.83 1.57
N ASN A 20 -3.39 -3.01 1.76
CA ASN A 20 -4.77 -3.47 1.75
C ASN A 20 -5.23 -3.76 0.32
N GLN A 21 -4.92 -2.89 -0.65
CA GLN A 21 -5.16 -3.15 -2.07
C GLN A 21 -4.45 -4.42 -2.53
N LEU A 22 -3.18 -4.62 -2.14
CA LEU A 22 -2.43 -5.83 -2.48
C LEU A 22 -3.04 -7.09 -1.84
N SER A 23 -3.50 -6.99 -0.60
CA SER A 23 -4.23 -8.06 0.11
C SER A 23 -5.49 -8.48 -0.64
N HIS A 24 -6.31 -7.52 -1.06
CA HIS A 24 -7.51 -7.78 -1.86
C HIS A 24 -7.19 -8.33 -3.25
N GLN A 25 -6.23 -7.75 -3.97
CA GLN A 25 -5.88 -8.14 -5.33
C GLN A 25 -5.31 -9.56 -5.40
N LEU A 26 -4.52 -9.94 -4.41
CA LEU A 26 -3.87 -11.25 -4.36
C LEU A 26 -4.66 -12.26 -3.52
N ALA A 27 -5.84 -11.88 -3.01
CA ALA A 27 -6.67 -12.66 -2.11
C ALA A 27 -5.87 -13.27 -0.94
N MET A 28 -4.95 -12.47 -0.38
CA MET A 28 -4.07 -12.87 0.72
C MET A 28 -4.44 -12.14 2.00
N PRO A 29 -4.28 -12.76 3.19
CA PRO A 29 -4.44 -12.04 4.46
C PRO A 29 -3.48 -10.86 4.56
N LEU A 30 -3.99 -9.70 4.97
CA LEU A 30 -3.19 -8.48 5.20
C LEU A 30 -1.90 -8.72 6.00
N PRO A 31 -1.89 -9.43 7.16
CA PRO A 31 -0.65 -9.64 7.92
C PRO A 31 0.41 -10.44 7.15
N LEU A 32 -0.01 -11.31 6.23
CA LEU A 32 0.92 -12.04 5.36
C LEU A 32 1.53 -11.10 4.32
N VAL A 33 0.72 -10.23 3.72
CA VAL A 33 1.18 -9.22 2.75
C VAL A 33 2.16 -8.26 3.42
N GLU A 34 1.85 -7.77 4.62
CA GLU A 34 2.74 -6.89 5.37
C GLU A 34 4.10 -7.55 5.65
N ALA A 35 4.12 -8.80 6.13
CA ALA A 35 5.37 -9.54 6.35
C ALA A 35 6.16 -9.74 5.03
N MET A 36 5.48 -9.95 3.91
CA MET A 36 6.11 -10.08 2.59
C MET A 36 6.67 -8.74 2.10
N LEU A 37 5.97 -7.63 2.33
CA LEU A 37 6.43 -6.27 2.02
C LEU A 37 7.66 -5.93 2.87
N GLU A 38 7.64 -6.20 4.17
CA GLU A 38 8.79 -6.02 5.07
C GLU A 38 10.02 -6.78 4.57
N ARG A 39 9.84 -8.02 4.13
CA ARG A 39 10.92 -8.80 3.54
C ARG A 39 11.46 -8.17 2.25
N LEU A 40 10.60 -7.70 1.36
CA LEU A 40 11.03 -7.03 0.12
C LEU A 40 11.73 -5.68 0.41
N MET A 41 11.30 -4.96 1.43
CA MET A 41 11.98 -3.75 1.93
C MET A 41 13.36 -4.06 2.49
N ALA A 42 13.48 -5.11 3.31
CA ALA A 42 14.76 -5.55 3.86
C ALA A 42 15.74 -5.99 2.77
N MET A 43 15.23 -6.54 1.65
CA MET A 43 16.03 -6.86 0.46
C MET A 43 16.35 -5.64 -0.43
N GLY A 44 15.85 -4.45 -0.08
CA GLY A 44 16.02 -3.21 -0.84
C GLY A 44 15.34 -3.22 -2.21
N LYS A 45 14.26 -3.99 -2.37
CA LYS A 45 13.51 -4.12 -3.64
C LYS A 45 12.32 -3.17 -3.75
N ILE A 46 11.77 -2.76 -2.60
CA ILE A 46 10.69 -1.80 -2.51
C ILE A 46 11.00 -0.80 -1.41
N GLU A 47 10.34 0.34 -1.46
CA GLU A 47 10.39 1.37 -0.44
C GLU A 47 8.99 1.74 0.04
N ARG A 48 8.90 2.10 1.32
CA ARG A 48 7.67 2.59 1.95
C ARG A 48 7.64 4.11 1.86
N ILE A 49 6.57 4.64 1.29
CA ILE A 49 6.29 6.06 1.20
C ILE A 49 5.03 6.35 2.01
N GLU A 50 5.15 7.26 2.96
CA GLU A 50 3.99 7.83 3.63
C GLU A 50 3.43 8.92 2.72
N GLN A 51 2.35 8.61 2.01
CA GLN A 51 1.65 9.63 1.23
C GLN A 51 0.70 10.37 2.16
N ASP A 52 1.08 11.60 2.50
CA ASP A 52 0.17 12.55 3.12
C ASP A 52 -0.80 13.02 2.05
N ASN A 53 -2.00 12.42 1.99
CA ASN A 53 -3.06 12.86 1.11
C ASN A 53 -3.70 14.15 1.67
N ASN A 54 -2.91 15.20 1.81
CA ASN A 54 -3.39 16.55 2.12
C ASN A 54 -4.25 17.14 0.96
N GLY A 55 -4.35 16.42 -0.16
CA GLY A 55 -5.16 16.74 -1.32
C GLY A 55 -6.46 15.95 -1.40
N CYS A 56 -7.38 16.15 -0.45
CA CYS A 56 -8.79 15.88 -0.71
C CYS A 56 -9.28 16.88 -1.79
N LEU A 57 -8.99 16.60 -3.06
CA LEU A 57 -9.27 17.46 -4.22
C LEU A 57 -10.75 17.48 -4.65
N THR A 58 -11.64 16.97 -3.80
CA THR A 58 -13.09 17.19 -3.89
C THR A 58 -13.52 17.77 -2.56
N GLY A 59 -13.95 19.03 -2.56
CA GLY A 59 -14.41 19.79 -1.40
C GLY A 59 -15.70 19.27 -0.76
N SER A 60 -15.77 17.98 -0.45
CA SER A 60 -16.87 17.32 0.24
C SER A 60 -16.43 16.58 1.52
N CYS A 61 -15.17 16.68 1.94
CA CYS A 61 -14.70 16.15 3.23
C CYS A 61 -15.14 16.98 4.45
N LYS A 62 -16.37 17.50 4.46
CA LYS A 62 -16.97 18.18 5.62
C LYS A 62 -17.66 17.22 6.60
N SER A 63 -17.72 15.92 6.27
CA SER A 63 -18.41 14.89 7.05
C SER A 63 -17.64 13.55 7.17
N CYS A 64 -16.30 13.56 7.12
CA CYS A 64 -15.50 12.38 7.48
C CYS A 64 -15.00 12.53 8.94
N PRO A 65 -15.77 12.07 9.95
CA PRO A 65 -15.31 12.04 11.35
C PRO A 65 -14.11 11.10 11.59
N GLU A 66 -13.66 10.39 10.54
CA GLU A 66 -12.48 9.52 10.53
C GLU A 66 -11.26 10.14 9.79
N GLY A 67 -11.39 11.38 9.30
CA GLY A 67 -10.47 11.98 8.31
C GLY A 67 -9.16 12.58 8.81
N GLN A 68 -8.83 12.51 10.10
CA GLN A 68 -7.55 13.04 10.62
C GLN A 68 -6.48 11.97 10.83
N ASN A 69 -6.86 10.68 10.88
CA ASN A 69 -5.94 9.57 11.10
C ASN A 69 -5.97 8.53 9.97
N HIS A 70 -7.02 8.50 9.13
CA HIS A 70 -7.14 7.57 7.99
C HIS A 70 -6.63 8.11 6.65
N CYS A 71 -6.24 9.38 6.54
CA CYS A 71 -5.71 9.95 5.28
C CYS A 71 -4.19 9.78 5.12
N ARG A 72 -3.53 9.07 6.03
CA ARG A 72 -2.11 8.70 5.92
C ARG A 72 -2.04 7.32 5.28
N THR A 73 -2.07 7.28 3.95
CA THR A 73 -1.95 6.01 3.23
C THR A 73 -0.48 5.67 3.08
N VAL A 74 -0.12 4.50 3.60
CA VAL A 74 1.20 3.93 3.36
C VAL A 74 1.20 3.28 2.00
N ILE A 75 2.03 3.80 1.11
CA ILE A 75 2.19 3.32 -0.25
C ILE A 75 3.55 2.65 -0.38
N TYR A 76 3.59 1.54 -1.11
CA TYR A 76 4.80 0.82 -1.45
C TYR A 76 5.07 0.95 -2.94
N GLN A 77 6.31 1.26 -3.29
CA GLN A 77 6.76 1.31 -4.69
C GLN A 77 8.06 0.55 -4.87
N LEU A 78 8.35 0.17 -6.11
CA LEU A 78 9.67 -0.38 -6.45
C LEU A 78 10.74 0.71 -6.31
N LYS A 79 11.91 0.31 -5.81
CA LYS A 79 13.12 1.13 -5.81
C LYS A 79 13.86 1.04 -7.14
#